data_AF-A0A6A8CWD8-F1
#
_entry.id   AF-A0A6A8CWD8-F1
#
_cell.length_a   1.000
_cell.length_b   1.000
_cell.length_c   1.000
_cell.angle_alpha   90.00
_cell.angle_beta   90.00
_cell.angle_gamma   90.00
#
_symmetry.space_group_name_H-M   'P 1'
#
loop_
_entity.id
_entity.type
_entity.pdbx_description
1 polymer ?
#
loop_
_entity_poly.entity_id
_entity_poly.type
_entity_poly.pdbx_seq_one_letter_code
_entity_poly.pdbx_strand_id
1 'polypeptide(L)' 'MLHKYRKSPIVEAEQFDGSDEMIERYSVHVFNPNLVKNIFFIGMDVLAIGDWIVKDEYGNYQVVADDIFRKSYERCE' A
#
# COMPACT_ATOMS: atom_id res chain seq x y z
N MET A 1 -0.36 -30.74 10.71
CA MET A 1 0.38 -30.93 9.45
C MET A 1 0.16 -29.68 8.61
N LEU A 2 1.23 -29.02 8.14
CA LEU A 2 1.12 -27.80 7.35
C LEU A 2 1.14 -28.16 5.86
N HIS A 3 0.26 -27.54 5.09
CA HIS A 3 0.18 -27.71 3.64
C HIS A 3 0.54 -26.38 2.96
N LYS A 4 1.27 -26.45 1.85
CA LYS A 4 1.64 -25.28 1.06
C LYS A 4 0.60 -25.09 -0.05
N TYR A 5 0.00 -23.92 -0.09
CA TYR A 5 -0.94 -23.51 -1.14
C TYR A 5 -0.42 -22.21 -1.76
N ARG A 6 -0.53 -22.10 -3.09
CA ARG A 6 -0.24 -20.87 -3.82
C ARG A 6 -1.58 -20.30 -4.30
N LYS A 7 -1.98 -19.16 -3.74
CA LYS A 7 -3.08 -18.33 -4.23
C LYS A 7 -2.46 -16.97 -4.57
N SER A 8 -2.46 -16.59 -5.85
CA SER A 8 -2.03 -15.26 -6.30
C SER A 8 -3.10 -14.69 -7.22
N PRO A 9 -4.02 -13.84 -6.71
CA PRO A 9 -4.89 -13.07 -7.57
C PRO A 9 -4.08 -11.99 -8.31
N ILE A 10 -4.58 -11.56 -9.48
CA ILE A 10 -4.14 -10.30 -10.08
C ILE A 10 -4.61 -9.19 -9.14
N VAL A 11 -3.71 -8.26 -8.80
CA VAL A 11 -4.00 -7.13 -7.92
C VAL A 11 -3.76 -5.82 -8.66
N GLU A 12 -4.46 -4.77 -8.25
CA GLU A 12 -4.14 -3.40 -8.65
C GLU A 12 -3.18 -2.82 -7.61
N ALA A 13 -2.11 -2.16 -8.04
CA ALA A 13 -1.16 -1.55 -7.13
C ALA A 13 -0.61 -0.25 -7.70
N GLU A 14 -0.44 0.75 -6.84
CA GLU A 14 0.16 2.05 -7.17
C GLU A 14 1.19 2.41 -6.08
N GLN A 15 2.35 2.93 -6.49
CA GLN A 15 3.38 3.37 -5.55
C GLN A 15 2.99 4.73 -4.98
N PHE A 16 3.01 4.87 -3.65
CA PHE A 16 2.60 6.09 -2.96
C PHE A 16 3.66 7.17 -3.09
N ASP A 17 3.28 8.31 -3.66
CA ASP A 17 4.16 9.46 -3.89
C ASP A 17 3.98 10.59 -2.86
N GLY A 18 2.96 10.52 -2.00
CA GLY A 18 2.65 11.55 -1.01
C GLY A 18 1.88 12.75 -1.56
N SER A 19 1.40 12.70 -2.81
CA SER A 19 0.61 13.76 -3.42
C SER A 19 -0.78 13.89 -2.78
N ASP A 20 -1.31 15.12 -2.78
CA ASP A 20 -2.68 15.40 -2.33
C ASP A 20 -3.72 14.57 -3.13
N GLU A 21 -3.45 14.30 -4.42
CA GLU A 21 -4.30 13.47 -5.26
C GLU A 21 -4.37 12.03 -4.75
N MET A 22 -3.23 11.39 -4.47
CA MET A 22 -3.22 10.04 -3.91
C MET A 22 -3.82 10.01 -2.50
N ILE A 23 -3.58 11.04 -1.70
CA ILE A 23 -4.15 11.17 -0.37
C ILE A 23 -5.68 11.16 -0.42
N GLU A 24 -6.27 11.95 -1.32
CA GLU A 24 -7.72 11.99 -1.52
C GLU A 24 -8.25 10.65 -2.09
N ARG A 25 -7.63 10.15 -3.17
CA ARG A 25 -8.06 8.94 -3.88
C ARG A 25 -8.08 7.70 -2.98
N TYR A 26 -7.05 7.53 -2.15
CA TYR A 26 -6.90 6.37 -1.27
C TYR A 26 -7.39 6.62 0.15
N SER A 27 -7.97 7.80 0.44
CA SER A 27 -8.43 8.17 1.77
C SER A 27 -7.33 8.02 2.83
N VAL A 28 -6.10 8.43 2.48
CA VAL A 28 -4.93 8.36 3.35
C VAL A 28 -5.13 9.32 4.52
N HIS A 29 -5.03 8.80 5.74
CA HIS A 29 -5.06 9.63 6.93
C HIS A 29 -3.70 10.29 7.13
N VAL A 30 -3.70 11.61 7.25
CA VAL A 30 -2.49 12.40 7.52
C VAL A 30 -2.50 12.84 8.96
N PHE A 31 -1.52 12.38 9.74
CA PHE A 31 -1.27 12.85 11.09
C PHE A 31 -0.01 13.72 11.09
N ASN A 32 -0.14 14.95 11.60
CA ASN A 32 0.99 15.87 11.69
C ASN A 32 1.11 16.41 13.14
N PRO A 33 1.77 15.66 14.04
CA PRO A 33 1.76 15.97 15.48
C PRO A 33 2.44 17.29 15.85
N ASN A 34 3.37 17.78 15.03
CA ASN A 34 4.20 18.93 15.37
C ASN A 34 4.36 19.94 14.22
N LEU A 35 3.55 19.85 13.16
CA LEU A 35 3.70 20.62 11.90
C LEU A 35 5.02 20.40 11.15
N VAL A 36 5.91 19.55 11.65
CA VAL A 36 7.25 19.29 11.08
C VAL A 36 7.26 18.07 10.16
N LYS A 37 6.37 17.09 10.39
CA LYS A 37 6.39 15.83 9.65
C LYS A 37 5.00 15.25 9.50
N ASN A 38 4.61 15.01 8.26
CA ASN A 38 3.43 14.21 7.94
C ASN A 38 3.74 12.73 8.17
N ILE A 39 2.80 12.06 8.84
CA ILE A 39 2.76 10.60 8.98
C ILE A 39 1.48 10.15 8.26
N PHE A 40 1.63 9.26 7.30
CA PHE A 40 0.53 8.78 6.47
C PHE A 40 0.07 7.40 6.94
N PHE A 41 -1.23 7.15 6.83
CA PHE A 41 -1.83 5.87 7.17
C PHE A 41 -2.91 5.47 6.15
N ILE A 42 -2.98 4.18 5.86
CA ILE A 42 -4.16 3.56 5.25
C ILE A 42 -4.74 2.58 6.26
N GLY A 43 -5.98 2.82 6.68
CA GLY A 43 -6.56 2.10 7.81
C GLY A 43 -5.70 2.28 9.07
N MET A 44 -5.09 1.20 9.56
CA MET A 44 -4.18 1.20 10.71
C MET A 44 -2.71 1.07 10.33
N ASP A 45 -2.40 0.87 9.04
CA ASP A 45 -1.04 0.64 8.57
C ASP A 45 -0.33 1.97 8.31
N VAL A 46 0.92 2.05 8.75
CA VAL A 46 1.80 3.18 8.42
C VAL A 46 2.18 3.09 6.95
N LEU A 47 2.02 4.20 6.24
CA LEU A 47 2.37 4.35 4.84
C LEU A 47 3.54 5.32 4.69
N ALA A 48 4.64 4.90 4.07
CA ALA A 48 5.74 5.78 3.71
C ALA A 48 5.72 6.11 2.21
N ILE A 49 6.26 7.28 1.85
CA ILE A 49 6.51 7.61 0.44
C ILE A 49 7.45 6.54 -0.14
N GLY A 50 7.07 5.95 -1.26
CA GLY A 50 7.76 4.84 -1.91
C GLY A 50 7.18 3.45 -1.60
N ASP A 51 6.33 3.31 -0.58
CA ASP A 51 5.58 2.07 -0.34
C ASP A 51 4.49 1.89 -1.42
N TRP A 52 4.00 0.67 -1.55
CA TRP A 52 2.96 0.30 -2.50
C TRP A 52 1.61 0.16 -1.80
N ILE A 53 0.58 0.78 -2.38
CA ILE A 53 -0.81 0.59 -2.01
C ILE A 53 -1.35 -0.52 -2.91
N VAL A 54 -1.60 -1.70 -2.33
CA VAL A 54 -2.10 -2.88 -3.05
C VAL A 54 -3.58 -3.06 -2.73
N LYS A 55 -4.41 -3.13 -3.76
CA LYS A 55 -5.84 -3.42 -3.64
C LYS A 55 -6.09 -4.91 -3.86
N ASP A 56 -6.67 -5.56 -2.87
CA ASP A 56 -7.01 -6.98 -2.95
C ASP A 56 -8.33 -7.23 -3.73
N GLU A 57 -8.66 -8.51 -3.93
CA GLU A 57 -9.87 -8.95 -4.64
C GLU A 57 -11.19 -8.54 -3.94
N TYR A 58 -11.12 -8.11 -2.69
CA TYR A 58 -12.24 -7.63 -1.89
C TYR A 58 -12.32 -6.10 -1.86
N GLY A 59 -11.41 -5.41 -2.54
CA GLY A 59 -11.34 -3.95 -2.60
C GLY A 59 -10.68 -3.30 -1.39
N ASN A 60 -10.04 -4.07 -0.49
CA ASN A 60 -9.29 -3.50 0.62
C ASN A 60 -7.90 -3.08 0.16
N TYR A 61 -7.42 -1.97 0.70
CA TYR A 61 -6.05 -1.52 0.50
C TYR A 61 -5.13 -2.08 1.59
N GLN A 62 -3.95 -2.51 1.17
CA GLN A 62 -2.86 -2.97 2.03
C GLN A 62 -1.59 -2.22 1.67
N VAL A 63 -0.73 -1.97 2.66
CA VAL A 63 0.57 -1.34 2.45
C VAL A 63 1.64 -2.42 2.30
N VAL A 64 2.43 -2.34 1.24
CA VAL A 64 3.55 -3.24 0.97
C VAL A 64 4.81 -2.42 0.76
N ALA A 65 5.86 -2.70 1.55
CA ALA A 65 7.14 -2.04 1.39
C ALA A 65 7.74 -2.32 -0.01
N ASP A 66 8.42 -1.33 -0.58
CA ASP A 66 8.95 -1.37 -1.95
C ASP A 66 9.84 -2.59 -2.26
N ASP A 67 10.70 -2.98 -1.32
CA ASP A 67 11.59 -4.12 -1.49
C ASP A 67 10.85 -5.46 -1.41
N ILE A 68 9.75 -5.53 -0.65
CA ILE A 68 8.86 -6.70 -0.58
C ILE A 68 8.01 -6.77 -1.85
N PHE A 69 7.49 -5.63 -2.33
CA PHE A 69 6.64 -5.58 -3.51
C PHE A 69 7.39 -6.11 -4.73
N ARG A 70 8.60 -5.59 -5.00
CA ARG A 70 9.40 -6.03 -6.16
C ARG A 70 9.86 -7.49 -6.10
N LYS A 71 9.88 -8.11 -4.91
CA LYS A 71 10.19 -9.54 -4.74
C LYS A 71 8.98 -10.45 -4.91
N SER A 72 7.77 -9.91 -4.72
CA SER A 72 6.54 -10.70 -4.56
C SER A 72 5.56 -10.52 -5.70
N TYR A 73 5.67 -9.44 -6.47
CA TYR A 73 4.76 -9.09 -7.54
C TYR A 73 5.51 -8.93 -8.87
N GLU A 74 4.86 -9.38 -9.94
CA GLU A 74 5.32 -9.21 -11.31
C GLU A 74 4.25 -8.40 -12.06
N ARG A 75 4.69 -7.45 -12.89
CA ARG A 75 3.76 -6.62 -13.67
C ARG A 75 3.10 -7.49 -14.75
N CYS A 76 1.78 -7.53 -14.77
CA CYS A 76 1.00 -8.12 -15.85
C CYS A 76 0.69 -7.04 -16.91
N GLU A 77 0.61 -7.45 -18.18
CA GLU A 77 0.15 -6.62 -19.31
C GLU A 77 -1.32 -6.90 -19.65
#